data_AF-A0A285SW98-F1
#
_entry.id   AF-A0A285SW98-F1
#
_cell.length_a   1.000
_cell.length_b   1.000
_cell.length_c   1.000
_cell.angle_alpha   90.00
_cell.angle_beta   90.00
_cell.angle_gamma   90.00
#
_symmetry.space_group_name_H-M   'P 1'
#
loop_
_entity.id
_entity.type
_entity.pdbx_description
1 polymer ?
#
loop_
_entity_poly.entity_id
_entity_poly.type
_entity_poly.pdbx_seq_one_letter_code
_entity_poly.pdbx_strand_id
1 'polypeptide(L)' 'MHNIFMLIPVAFPEDKTELIPAFIELLLVIALCGVALVVIKRISKKQELKTKALEEHILRERQKSAQSNTEQ' A
#
# COMPACT_ATOMS: atom_id res chain seq x y z
N MET A 1 43.67 9.85 18.75
CA MET A 1 42.50 10.00 19.64
C MET A 1 41.34 10.47 18.77
N HIS A 2 40.30 9.63 18.62
CA HIS A 2 39.23 9.82 17.65
C HIS A 2 38.44 11.11 17.90
N ASN A 3 38.45 12.00 16.92
CA ASN A 3 37.77 13.30 16.95
C ASN A 3 36.27 13.19 16.63
N ILE A 4 35.61 12.16 17.18
CA ILE A 4 34.18 11.89 17.03
C ILE A 4 33.31 13.03 17.58
N PHE A 5 33.87 13.85 18.48
CA PHE A 5 33.21 15.00 19.07
C PHE A 5 32.99 16.18 18.09
N MET A 6 33.79 16.29 17.03
CA MET A 6 33.70 17.41 16.08
C MET A 6 32.61 17.22 15.01
N LEU A 7 32.06 16.02 14.87
CA LEU A 7 31.01 15.71 13.89
C LEU A 7 29.59 15.91 14.44
N ILE A 8 29.44 16.18 15.74
CA ILE A 8 28.14 16.33 16.41
C ILE A 8 27.49 17.72 16.24
N PRO A 9 28.21 18.87 16.25
CA PRO A 9 27.53 20.17 16.18
C PRO A 9 26.92 20.47 14.80
N VAL A 10 27.34 19.79 13.72
CA VAL A 10 26.70 19.95 12.39
C VAL A 10 25.31 19.30 12.35
N ALA A 11 25.02 18.36 13.25
CA ALA A 11 23.73 17.67 13.28
C ALA A 11 22.66 18.45 14.07
N PHE A 12 23.02 19.60 14.66
CA PHE A 12 22.11 20.41 15.46
C PHE A 12 22.08 21.85 14.93
N PRO A 13 21.13 22.19 14.05
CA PRO A 13 20.97 23.57 13.60
C PRO A 13 20.54 24.44 14.80
N GLU A 14 21.34 25.46 15.13
CA GLU A 14 21.03 26.45 16.17
C GLU A 14 19.71 27.19 15.88
N ASP A 15 19.33 27.27 14.61
CA ASP A 15 18.11 27.91 14.14
C ASP A 15 17.06 26.89 13.70
N LYS A 16 15.89 26.98 14.35
CA LYS A 16 14.68 26.15 14.13
C LYS A 16 14.18 26.11 12.69
N THR A 17 14.76 26.95 11.83
CA THR A 17 14.48 27.13 10.41
C THR A 17 14.76 25.88 9.58
N GLU A 18 15.73 25.03 9.94
CA GLU A 18 16.06 23.81 9.17
C GLU A 18 15.18 22.60 9.56
N LEU A 19 14.56 22.66 10.73
CA LEU A 19 13.61 21.64 11.19
C LEU A 19 12.31 21.67 10.35
N ILE A 20 11.87 22.87 9.97
CA ILE A 20 10.65 23.11 9.19
C ILE A 20 10.68 22.43 7.81
N PRO A 21 11.72 22.60 6.96
CA PRO A 21 11.80 21.93 5.66
C PRO A 21 11.90 20.41 5.79
N ALA A 22 12.66 19.90 6.76
CA ALA A 22 12.75 18.46 7.01
C ALA A 22 11.39 17.82 7.36
N PHE A 23 10.56 18.50 8.16
CA PHE A 23 9.20 18.04 8.44
C PHE A 23 8.28 18.13 7.22
N ILE A 24 8.44 19.14 6.37
CA ILE A 24 7.65 19.29 5.16
C ILE A 24 7.97 18.18 4.15
N GLU A 25 9.26 17.87 3.95
CA GLU A 25 9.68 16.76 3.10
C GLU A 25 9.18 15.41 3.63
N LEU A 26 9.27 15.20 4.94
CA LEU A 26 8.73 14.00 5.59
C LEU A 26 7.21 13.89 5.38
N LEU A 27 6.47 14.99 5.59
CA LEU A 27 5.02 15.03 5.37
C LEU A 27 4.65 14.78 3.91
N LEU A 28 5.43 15.30 2.96
CA LEU A 28 5.20 15.08 1.52
C LEU A 28 5.35 13.60 1.17
N VAL A 29 6.39 12.94 1.66
CA VAL A 29 6.61 11.50 1.44
C VAL A 29 5.51 10.66 2.11
N ILE A 30 5.12 10.99 3.34
CA ILE A 30 4.03 10.31 4.04
C ILE A 30 2.70 10.50 3.30
N ALA A 31 2.42 11.70 2.80
CA ALA A 31 1.23 11.98 2.02
C ALA A 31 1.19 11.17 0.72
N LEU A 32 2.29 11.12 -0.02
CA LEU A 32 2.41 10.31 -1.24
C LEU A 32 2.25 8.81 -0.94
N CYS A 33 2.86 8.31 0.14
CA CYS A 33 2.70 6.93 0.58
C CYS A 33 1.24 6.61 0.95
N GLY A 34 0.58 7.50 1.70
CA GLY A 34 -0.84 7.38 2.04
C GLY A 34 -1.73 7.31 0.79
N VAL A 35 -1.49 8.20 -0.18
CA VAL A 35 -2.21 8.19 -1.47
C VAL A 35 -1.98 6.88 -2.22
N ALA A 36 -0.72 6.41 -2.32
CA ALA A 36 -0.40 5.16 -2.99
C ALA A 36 -1.13 3.96 -2.33
N LEU A 37 -1.14 3.88 -1.00
CA LEU A 37 -1.85 2.82 -0.28
C LEU A 37 -3.37 2.88 -0.49
N VAL A 38 -3.96 4.08 -0.53
CA VAL A 38 -5.39 4.27 -0.83
C VAL A 38 -5.71 3.85 -2.26
N VAL A 39 -4.87 4.23 -3.23
CA VAL A 39 -5.02 3.84 -4.64
C VAL A 39 -4.92 2.33 -4.81
N ILE A 40 -3.92 1.69 -4.20
CA ILE A 40 -3.76 0.23 -4.22
C ILE A 40 -4.99 -0.44 -3.60
N LYS A 41 -5.45 0.00 -2.42
CA LYS A 41 -6.67 -0.55 -1.78
C LYS A 41 -7.92 -0.38 -2.64
N ARG A 42 -8.07 0.75 -3.33
CA ARG A 42 -9.19 1.00 -4.26
C ARG A 42 -9.13 0.06 -5.46
N ILE A 43 -7.93 -0.22 -5.97
CA ILE A 43 -7.71 -1.14 -7.07
C ILE A 43 -7.98 -2.59 -6.62
N SER A 44 -7.48 -3.00 -5.44
CA SER A 44 -7.71 -4.35 -4.89
C SER A 44 -9.20 -4.65 -4.72
N LYS A 45 -9.99 -3.71 -4.15
CA LYS A 45 -11.44 -3.91 -4.04
C LYS A 45 -12.13 -4.12 -5.40
N LYS A 46 -11.64 -3.49 -6.46
CA LYS A 46 -12.17 -3.68 -7.81
C LYS A 46 -11.75 -5.03 -8.40
N GLN A 47 -10.60 -5.58 -8.03
CA GLN A 47 -10.15 -6.89 -8.48
C GLN A 47 -10.88 -8.01 -7.75
N GLU A 48 -11.07 -7.89 -6.43
CA GLU A 48 -11.81 -8.87 -5.63
C GLU A 48 -13.24 -9.06 -6.13
N LEU A 49 -13.96 -7.97 -6.45
CA LEU A 49 -15.31 -8.05 -7.01
C LEU A 49 -15.38 -8.76 -8.36
N LYS A 50 -14.37 -8.57 -9.22
CA LYS A 50 -14.30 -9.22 -10.53
C LYS A 50 -13.99 -10.71 -10.42
N THR A 51 -13.05 -11.08 -9.54
CA THR A 51 -12.71 -12.48 -9.27
C THR A 51 -13.90 -13.22 -8.67
N LYS A 52 -14.63 -12.61 -7.74
CA LYS A 52 -15.79 -13.23 -7.09
C LYS A 52 -16.93 -13.53 -8.08
N ALA A 53 -17.17 -12.62 -9.03
CA ALA A 53 -18.14 -12.86 -10.10
C ALA A 53 -17.69 -14.03 -11.00
N LEU A 54 -16.41 -14.08 -11.37
CA LEU A 54 -15.86 -15.16 -12.20
C LEU A 54 -15.94 -16.53 -11.50
N GLU A 55 -15.55 -16.61 -10.22
CA GLU A 55 -15.68 -17.82 -9.41
C GLU A 55 -17.14 -18.30 -9.32
N GLU A 56 -18.08 -17.39 -9.12
CA GLU A 56 -19.50 -17.74 -9.01
C GLU A 56 -20.06 -18.28 -10.34
N HIS A 57 -19.65 -17.72 -11.47
CA HIS A 57 -20.00 -18.27 -12.79
C HIS A 57 -19.43 -19.67 -13.02
N ILE A 58 -18.15 -19.88 -12.69
CA ILE A 58 -17.50 -21.19 -12.83
C ILE A 58 -18.16 -22.23 -11.90
N LEU A 59 -18.51 -21.84 -10.68
CA LEU A 59 -19.17 -22.72 -9.72
C LEU A 59 -20.56 -23.16 -10.20
N ARG A 60 -21.35 -22.24 -10.75
CA ARG A 60 -22.68 -22.57 -11.33
C ARG A 60 -22.57 -23.54 -12.49
N GLU A 61 -21.62 -23.33 -13.40
CA GLU A 61 -21.38 -24.23 -14.54
C GLU A 61 -20.92 -25.62 -14.08
N ARG A 62 -20.05 -25.70 -13.06
CA ARG A 62 -19.61 -26.97 -12.46
C ARG A 62 -20.76 -27.74 -11.80
N GLN A 63 -21.63 -27.05 -11.05
CA GLN A 63 -22.78 -27.68 -10.41
C GLN A 63 -23.77 -28.21 -11.44
N LYS A 64 -24.04 -27.44 -12.50
CA LYS A 64 -24.94 -27.85 -13.59
C LYS A 64 -24.41 -29.08 -14.34
N SER A 65 -23.10 -29.14 -14.55
CA SER A 65 -22.43 -30.27 -15.20
C SER A 65 -22.35 -31.52 -14.31
N ALA A 66 -22.24 -31.36 -12.99
CA ALA A 66 -22.23 -32.46 -12.03
C ALA A 66 -23.63 -33.09 -11.88
N GLN A 67 -24.68 -32.26 -11.93
CA GLN A 67 -26.06 -32.72 -11.80
C GLN A 67 -26.54 -33.44 -13.06
N SER A 68 -26.17 -32.98 -14.27
CA SER A 68 -26.48 -33.68 -15.52
C SER A 68 -25.82 -35.05 -15.66
N ASN A 69 -24.73 -35.33 -14.93
CA ASN A 69 -24.03 -36.61 -14.95
C ASN A 69 -24.54 -37.60 -13.88
N THR A 70 -25.46 -37.19 -13.01
CA THR A 70 -26.04 -38.04 -11.96
C THR A 70 -27.48 -38.47 -12.32
N GLU A 71 -28.05 -37.90 -13.38
CA GLU A 71 -29.40 -38.21 -13.90
C GLU A 71 -29.38 -39.03 -15.20
N GLN A 72 -28.22 -39.57 -15.63
CA GLN A 72 -28.07 -40.50 -16.75
C GLN A 72 -27.69 -41.91 -16.29
#